data_AF-A0A9E3PTX3-F1
#
_entry.id   AF-A0A9E3PTX3-F1
#
_cell.length_a   1.000
_cell.length_b   1.000
_cell.length_c   1.000
_cell.angle_alpha   90.00
_cell.angle_beta   90.00
_cell.angle_gamma   90.00
#
_symmetry.space_group_name_H-M   'P 1'
#
loop_
_entity.id
_entity.type
_entity.pdbx_description
1 polymer ?
#
loop_
_entity_poly.entity_id
_entity_poly.type
_entity_poly.pdbx_seq_one_letter_code
_entity_poly.pdbx_strand_id
1 'polypeptide(L)'
;MAISRAWSQFSGGFKNIRGAGRLTSLLRFLPESIRAQAIEDVDRTGDAILAMQRADVTRRSGALAAGLKKQFFTRRIALRVGIINERKLYYSRFVEKGRKAQNVIAVRQSASRAYAAVPRGGIGKRARALARGIKGVYRMNIKAMAARPFVRSARAVQAQRELGGRIGTFWARVMARTERKL
;
A
#
# COMPACT_ATOMS: atom_id res chain seq x y z
N MET A 1 -21.96 -7.38 -0.86
CA MET A 1 -21.10 -8.57 -0.99
C MET A 1 -19.63 -8.16 -1.14
N ALA A 2 -18.80 -8.56 -0.16
CA ALA A 2 -17.35 -8.85 -0.24
C ALA A 2 -16.35 -7.84 -0.84
N ILE A 3 -16.12 -6.67 -0.21
CA ILE A 3 -14.89 -5.87 -0.45
C ILE A 3 -14.26 -5.40 0.88
N SER A 4 -14.17 -6.30 1.86
CA SER A 4 -13.50 -6.06 3.16
C SER A 4 -12.28 -7.00 3.38
N ARG A 5 -12.04 -7.98 2.50
CA ARG A 5 -11.03 -9.04 2.74
C ARG A 5 -9.62 -8.81 2.16
N ALA A 6 -9.36 -7.74 1.40
CA ALA A 6 -8.05 -7.54 0.77
C ALA A 6 -6.96 -6.94 1.68
N TRP A 7 -7.33 -6.47 2.89
CA TRP A 7 -6.40 -5.97 3.90
C TRP A 7 -5.75 -7.07 4.77
N SER A 8 -6.13 -8.34 4.54
CA SER A 8 -5.60 -9.45 5.32
C SER A 8 -4.11 -9.72 5.04
N GLN A 9 -3.61 -9.56 3.82
CA GLN A 9 -2.42 -10.29 3.35
C GLN A 9 -1.04 -9.83 3.83
N PHE A 10 -0.82 -8.57 4.23
CA PHE A 10 0.48 -8.19 4.83
C PHE A 10 0.51 -8.35 6.35
N SER A 11 -0.66 -8.48 6.97
CA SER A 11 -0.79 -9.06 8.31
C SER A 11 -1.05 -10.58 8.25
N GLY A 12 -1.26 -11.15 7.06
CA GLY A 12 -1.90 -12.45 6.85
C GLY A 12 -0.94 -13.62 6.87
N GLY A 13 0.35 -13.33 6.69
CA GLY A 13 1.42 -14.26 7.03
C GLY A 13 1.53 -14.49 8.54
N PHE A 14 1.06 -13.55 9.38
CA PHE A 14 1.09 -13.71 10.85
C PHE A 14 -0.30 -13.89 11.48
N LYS A 15 -1.37 -13.32 10.93
CA LYS A 15 -2.74 -13.40 11.47
C LYS A 15 -3.33 -14.81 11.44
N ASN A 16 -2.86 -15.65 10.54
CA ASN A 16 -3.29 -17.05 10.45
C ASN A 16 -2.25 -18.02 11.05
N ILE A 17 -1.12 -17.53 11.57
CA ILE A 17 -0.29 -18.34 12.46
C ILE A 17 -0.98 -18.30 13.82
N ARG A 18 -1.53 -19.44 14.26
CA ARG A 18 -1.83 -19.66 15.68
C ARG A 18 -0.57 -19.28 16.46
N GLY A 19 -0.55 -18.10 17.10
CA GLY A 19 0.63 -17.60 17.81
C GLY A 19 1.13 -16.20 17.49
N ALA A 20 0.54 -15.45 16.54
CA ALA A 20 0.95 -14.05 16.29
C ALA A 20 0.95 -13.18 17.56
N GLY A 21 -0.07 -13.34 18.42
CA GLY A 21 -0.13 -12.67 19.72
C GLY A 21 1.03 -13.04 20.63
N ARG A 22 1.35 -14.35 20.72
CA ARG A 22 2.50 -14.86 21.50
C ARG A 22 3.82 -14.30 20.98
N LEU A 23 4.01 -14.20 19.67
CA LEU A 23 5.20 -13.62 19.07
C LEU A 23 5.35 -12.13 19.47
N THR A 24 4.30 -11.31 19.35
CA THR A 24 4.34 -9.91 19.81
C THR A 24 4.62 -9.78 21.29
N SER A 25 4.16 -10.72 22.12
CA SER A 25 4.49 -10.73 23.55
C SER A 25 5.97 -11.06 23.76
N LEU A 26 6.51 -12.08 23.08
CA LEU A 26 7.94 -12.41 23.12
C LEU A 26 8.82 -11.24 22.70
N LEU A 27 8.42 -10.48 21.66
CA LEU A 27 9.15 -9.29 21.21
C LEU A 27 9.29 -8.22 22.31
N ARG A 28 8.34 -8.14 23.24
CA ARG A 28 8.40 -7.17 24.36
C ARG A 28 9.46 -7.56 25.39
N PHE A 29 9.70 -8.85 25.57
CA PHE A 29 10.67 -9.38 26.55
C PHE A 29 12.09 -9.50 26.00
N LEU A 30 12.29 -9.21 24.71
CA LEU A 30 13.64 -9.19 24.16
C LEU A 30 14.48 -8.06 24.77
N PRO A 31 15.77 -8.32 25.03
CA PRO A 31 16.74 -7.27 25.31
C PRO A 31 16.73 -6.21 24.22
N GLU A 32 16.86 -4.94 24.62
CA GLU A 32 16.81 -3.80 23.69
C GLU A 32 17.89 -3.88 22.60
N SER A 33 19.05 -4.48 22.90
CA SER A 33 20.12 -4.72 21.92
C SER A 33 19.70 -5.66 20.79
N ILE A 34 18.98 -6.74 21.10
CA ILE A 34 18.46 -7.68 20.09
C ILE A 34 17.33 -7.03 19.29
N ARG A 35 16.50 -6.22 19.95
CA ARG A 35 15.44 -5.47 19.30
C ARG A 35 16.02 -4.47 18.29
N ALA A 36 17.06 -3.72 18.66
CA ALA A 36 17.73 -2.78 17.77
C ALA A 36 18.27 -3.47 16.51
N GLN A 37 18.95 -4.62 16.66
CA GLN A 37 19.42 -5.42 15.53
C GLN A 37 18.29 -5.89 14.62
N ALA A 38 17.18 -6.38 15.20
CA ALA A 38 16.02 -6.80 14.43
C ALA A 38 15.38 -5.62 13.66
N ILE A 39 15.35 -4.43 14.24
CA ILE A 39 14.85 -3.22 13.58
C ILE A 39 15.75 -2.87 12.39
N GLU A 40 17.07 -2.87 12.57
CA GLU A 40 18.04 -2.56 11.52
C GLU A 40 17.94 -3.52 10.33
N ASP A 41 17.88 -4.82 10.58
CA ASP A 41 17.78 -5.84 9.53
C ASP A 41 16.47 -5.72 8.74
N VAL A 42 15.37 -5.44 9.43
CA VAL A 42 14.06 -5.20 8.78
C VAL A 42 14.09 -3.91 7.97
N ASP A 43 14.70 -2.84 8.49
CA ASP A 43 14.79 -1.56 7.79
C ASP A 43 15.64 -1.65 6.52
N ARG A 44 16.83 -2.25 6.62
CA ARG A 44 17.74 -2.52 5.48
C ARG A 44 17.04 -3.32 4.39
N THR A 45 16.26 -4.33 4.77
CA THR A 45 15.50 -5.10 3.78
C THR A 45 14.34 -4.31 3.20
N GLY A 46 13.73 -3.44 4.00
CA GLY A 46 12.72 -2.51 3.54
C GLY A 46 13.22 -1.59 2.44
N ASP A 47 14.45 -1.10 2.57
CA ASP A 47 15.10 -0.29 1.53
C ASP A 47 15.35 -1.07 0.24
N ALA A 48 15.80 -2.33 0.35
CA ALA A 48 15.97 -3.19 -0.80
C ALA A 48 14.63 -3.43 -1.54
N ILE A 49 13.57 -3.78 -0.81
CA ILE A 49 12.23 -3.96 -1.39
C ILE A 49 11.73 -2.66 -2.03
N LEU A 50 11.90 -1.53 -1.35
CA LEU A 50 11.46 -0.23 -1.86
C LEU A 50 12.21 0.15 -3.14
N ALA A 51 13.52 -0.12 -3.20
CA ALA A 51 14.34 0.10 -4.39
C ALA A 51 13.87 -0.77 -5.56
N MET A 52 13.59 -2.06 -5.32
CA MET A 52 13.04 -2.96 -6.34
C MET A 52 11.67 -2.49 -6.85
N GLN A 53 10.75 -2.12 -5.94
CA GLN A 53 9.44 -1.60 -6.34
C GLN A 53 9.58 -0.31 -7.16
N ARG A 54 10.52 0.58 -6.80
CA ARG A 54 10.80 1.80 -7.57
C ARG A 54 11.38 1.50 -8.95
N ALA A 55 12.23 0.49 -9.07
CA ALA A 55 12.78 0.06 -10.35
C ALA A 55 11.71 -0.54 -11.29
N ASP A 56 10.72 -1.25 -10.71
CA ASP A 56 9.61 -1.84 -11.46
C ASP A 56 8.52 -0.82 -11.86
N VAL A 57 8.44 0.34 -11.17
CA VAL A 57 7.54 1.43 -11.55
C VAL A 57 7.93 2.00 -12.92
N THR A 58 6.93 2.28 -13.74
CA THR A 58 7.12 2.90 -15.05
C THR A 58 7.85 4.25 -14.95
N ARG A 59 8.90 4.44 -15.76
CA ARG A 59 9.73 5.66 -15.78
C ARG A 59 8.93 6.96 -15.95
N ARG A 60 7.80 6.92 -16.69
CA ARG A 60 6.93 8.09 -16.93
C ARG A 60 5.96 8.41 -15.78
N SER A 61 5.91 7.58 -14.73
CA SER A 61 4.99 7.74 -13.60
C SER A 61 5.72 8.19 -12.34
N GLY A 62 6.40 9.34 -12.40
CA GLY A 62 7.14 9.90 -11.26
C GLY A 62 6.30 10.03 -9.98
N ALA A 63 5.01 10.35 -10.11
CA ALA A 63 4.07 10.39 -8.98
C ALA A 63 3.85 9.03 -8.30
N LEU A 64 3.90 7.92 -9.06
CA LEU A 64 3.80 6.57 -8.49
C LEU A 64 5.08 6.21 -7.74
N ALA A 65 6.25 6.51 -8.30
CA ALA A 65 7.53 6.26 -7.66
C ALA A 65 7.68 7.08 -6.37
N ALA A 66 7.29 8.36 -6.38
CA ALA A 66 7.25 9.22 -5.20
C ALA A 66 6.20 8.78 -4.17
N GLY A 67 5.18 8.05 -4.62
CA GLY A 67 4.13 7.46 -3.78
C GLY A 67 4.55 6.22 -3.00
N LEU A 68 5.62 5.55 -3.44
CA LEU A 68 6.18 4.38 -2.76
C LEU A 68 6.94 4.81 -1.52
N LYS A 69 6.52 4.27 -0.37
CA LYS A 69 7.07 4.58 0.94
C LYS A 69 7.26 3.30 1.75
N LYS A 70 8.20 3.36 2.68
CA LYS A 70 8.31 2.41 3.79
C LYS A 70 7.69 3.01 5.05
N GLN A 71 7.02 2.19 5.84
CA GLN A 71 6.53 2.54 7.17
C GLN A 71 6.85 1.41 8.12
N PHE A 72 7.64 1.74 9.14
CA PHE A 72 8.02 0.81 10.18
C PHE A 72 7.10 0.95 11.40
N PHE A 73 6.76 -0.18 12.01
CA PHE A 73 5.94 -0.27 13.22
C PHE A 73 6.76 -0.92 14.33
N THR A 74 7.47 -0.08 15.09
CA THR A 74 8.43 -0.50 16.13
C THR A 74 7.82 -1.45 17.15
N ARG A 75 6.59 -1.16 17.63
CA ARG A 75 5.90 -1.98 18.63
C ARG A 75 5.67 -3.43 18.21
N ARG A 76 5.60 -3.71 16.91
CA ARG A 76 5.34 -5.05 16.35
C ARG A 76 6.52 -5.57 15.53
N ILE A 77 7.62 -4.82 15.44
CA ILE A 77 8.74 -5.04 14.50
C ILE A 77 8.20 -5.46 13.13
N ALA A 78 7.29 -4.64 12.61
CA ALA A 78 6.61 -4.90 11.35
C ALA A 78 6.91 -3.78 10.37
N LEU A 79 7.09 -4.15 9.10
CA LEU A 79 7.35 -3.21 8.03
C LEU A 79 6.21 -3.23 7.03
N ARG A 80 5.84 -2.07 6.50
CA ARG A 80 5.01 -1.95 5.30
C ARG A 80 5.81 -1.24 4.22
N VAL A 81 5.86 -1.81 3.03
CA VAL A 81 6.49 -1.20 1.86
C VAL A 81 5.50 -1.19 0.71
N GLY A 82 5.28 -0.02 0.11
CA GLY A 82 4.37 0.16 -1.01
C GLY A 82 3.70 1.53 -1.00
N ILE A 83 2.48 1.62 -1.53
CA ILE A 83 1.70 2.86 -1.54
C ILE A 83 0.88 2.94 -0.26
N ILE A 84 1.38 3.69 0.71
CA ILE A 84 0.79 3.76 2.07
C ILE A 84 -0.44 4.66 2.09
N ASN A 85 -0.53 5.64 1.19
CA ASN A 85 -1.65 6.58 1.07
C ASN A 85 -2.34 6.47 -0.30
N GLU A 86 -3.03 5.35 -0.54
CA GLU A 86 -3.70 5.06 -1.82
C GLU A 86 -4.68 6.16 -2.29
N ARG A 87 -5.31 6.91 -1.37
CA ARG A 87 -6.35 7.90 -1.70
C ARG A 87 -5.88 8.98 -2.69
N LYS A 88 -4.61 9.38 -2.62
CA LYS A 88 -4.04 10.41 -3.52
C LYS A 88 -3.51 9.84 -4.83
N LEU A 89 -3.37 8.52 -4.93
CA LEU A 89 -2.77 7.84 -6.07
C LEU A 89 -3.74 6.81 -6.64
N TYR A 90 -4.97 7.23 -6.91
CA TYR A 90 -6.01 6.37 -7.47
C TYR A 90 -5.54 5.61 -8.72
N TYR A 91 -4.69 6.26 -9.54
CA TYR A 91 -4.13 5.67 -10.75
C TYR A 91 -3.26 4.43 -10.49
N SER A 92 -2.64 4.32 -9.31
CA SER A 92 -1.79 3.17 -8.97
C SER A 92 -2.54 1.85 -9.02
N ARG A 93 -3.83 1.86 -8.64
CA ARG A 93 -4.68 0.66 -8.65
C ARG A 93 -4.88 0.11 -10.05
N PHE A 94 -5.05 1.00 -11.03
CA PHE A 94 -5.22 0.59 -12.42
C PHE A 94 -3.93 0.07 -13.03
N VAL A 95 -2.78 0.63 -12.65
CA VAL A 95 -1.49 0.11 -13.08
C VAL A 95 -1.24 -1.27 -12.46
N GLU A 96 -1.41 -1.39 -11.14
CA GLU A 96 -1.13 -2.62 -10.40
C GLU A 96 -2.04 -3.78 -10.84
N LYS A 97 -3.34 -3.53 -11.02
CA LYS A 97 -4.35 -4.58 -11.28
C LYS A 97 -4.84 -4.62 -12.73
N GLY A 98 -4.45 -3.65 -13.55
CA GLY A 98 -5.07 -3.43 -14.85
C GLY A 98 -6.47 -2.82 -14.71
N ARG A 99 -7.12 -2.62 -15.86
CA ARG A 99 -8.55 -2.27 -15.93
C ARG A 99 -9.17 -2.78 -17.23
N LYS A 100 -10.45 -3.13 -17.17
CA LYS A 100 -11.23 -3.51 -18.34
C LYS A 100 -11.58 -2.27 -19.17
N ALA A 101 -11.91 -2.49 -20.44
CA ALA A 101 -12.47 -1.45 -21.28
C ALA A 101 -13.82 -1.00 -20.71
N GLN A 102 -14.07 0.30 -20.69
CA GLN A 102 -15.31 0.86 -20.17
C GLN A 102 -15.68 2.13 -20.93
N ASN A 103 -16.96 2.24 -21.30
CA ASN A 103 -17.53 3.48 -21.76
C ASN A 103 -17.97 4.30 -20.55
N VAL A 104 -17.42 5.50 -20.40
CA VAL A 104 -17.80 6.42 -19.34
C VAL A 104 -18.40 7.69 -19.92
N ILE A 105 -19.24 8.32 -19.13
CA ILE A 105 -19.77 9.64 -19.44
C ILE A 105 -18.90 10.65 -18.70
N ALA A 106 -18.18 11.48 -19.44
CA ALA A 106 -17.36 12.55 -18.88
C ALA A 106 -18.12 13.87 -18.94
N VAL A 107 -18.07 14.60 -17.83
CA VAL A 107 -18.74 15.89 -17.67
C VAL A 107 -17.67 16.97 -17.65
N ARG A 108 -17.69 17.87 -18.65
CA ARG A 108 -16.80 19.04 -18.68
C ARG A 108 -17.45 20.16 -17.88
N GLN A 109 -16.80 20.59 -16.81
CA GLN A 109 -17.22 21.74 -16.02
C GLN A 109 -16.57 23.02 -16.56
N SER A 110 -17.27 24.16 -16.44
CA SER A 110 -16.71 25.48 -16.78
C SER A 110 -15.72 25.95 -15.70
N ALA A 111 -14.55 26.44 -16.13
CA ALA A 111 -13.47 26.88 -15.24
C ALA A 111 -13.88 28.03 -14.31
N SER A 112 -14.81 28.89 -14.75
CA SER A 112 -15.33 30.04 -13.99
C SER A 112 -16.05 29.67 -12.68
N ARG A 113 -16.38 28.39 -12.45
CA ARG A 113 -17.05 27.93 -11.23
C ARG A 113 -16.40 26.77 -10.48
N ALA A 114 -15.27 26.22 -10.94
CA ALA A 114 -14.49 25.28 -10.12
C ALA A 114 -14.06 25.91 -8.77
N TYR A 115 -14.03 27.26 -8.72
CA TYR A 115 -13.74 28.08 -7.53
C TYR A 115 -14.96 28.83 -6.98
N ALA A 116 -16.11 28.81 -7.64
CA ALA A 116 -17.29 29.51 -7.15
C ALA A 116 -17.91 28.68 -6.02
N ALA A 117 -17.82 29.20 -4.80
CA ALA A 117 -18.32 28.59 -3.58
C ALA A 117 -19.68 27.89 -3.80
N VAL A 118 -19.73 26.58 -3.57
CA VAL A 118 -21.01 25.86 -3.54
C VAL A 118 -21.85 26.54 -2.44
N PRO A 119 -23.01 27.14 -2.77
CA PRO A 119 -23.80 27.82 -1.75
C PRO A 119 -24.16 26.83 -0.64
N ARG A 120 -23.96 27.23 0.61
CA ARG A 120 -24.46 26.51 1.80
C ARG A 120 -25.98 26.66 1.83
N GLY A 121 -26.66 25.90 0.97
CA GLY A 121 -28.12 25.82 0.90
C GLY A 121 -28.58 24.39 0.60
N GLY A 122 -29.88 24.15 0.74
CA GLY A 122 -30.50 22.82 0.61
C GLY A 122 -30.18 22.10 -0.72
N ILE A 123 -30.33 20.78 -0.69
CA ILE A 123 -29.94 19.83 -1.75
C ILE A 123 -30.37 20.28 -3.16
N GLY A 124 -31.58 20.84 -3.32
CA GLY A 124 -32.10 21.30 -4.61
C GLY A 124 -31.46 22.58 -5.18
N LYS A 125 -30.84 23.44 -4.35
CA LYS A 125 -30.09 24.61 -4.83
C LYS A 125 -28.69 24.19 -5.31
N ARG A 126 -28.06 23.22 -4.61
CA ARG A 126 -26.78 22.62 -5.02
C ARG A 126 -26.88 21.85 -6.34
N ALA A 127 -27.91 21.03 -6.51
CA ALA A 127 -28.12 20.27 -7.74
C ALA A 127 -28.30 21.18 -8.97
N ARG A 128 -29.11 22.25 -8.84
CA ARG A 128 -29.30 23.24 -9.91
C ARG A 128 -28.02 24.03 -10.23
N ALA A 129 -27.25 24.40 -9.21
CA ALA A 129 -25.96 25.09 -9.39
C ALA A 129 -24.93 24.20 -10.13
N LEU A 130 -24.86 22.91 -9.78
CA LEU A 130 -24.02 21.92 -10.44
C LEU A 130 -24.43 21.73 -11.91
N ALA A 131 -25.73 21.55 -12.19
CA ALA A 131 -26.24 21.36 -13.54
C ALA A 131 -25.94 22.54 -14.47
N ARG A 132 -26.07 23.78 -13.98
CA ARG A 132 -25.74 25.01 -14.74
C ARG A 132 -24.24 25.17 -15.05
N GLY A 133 -23.37 24.47 -14.30
CA GLY A 133 -21.91 24.52 -14.49
C GLY A 133 -21.38 23.52 -15.52
N ILE A 134 -22.24 22.63 -16.02
CA ILE A 134 -21.89 21.60 -17.00
C ILE A 134 -21.86 22.26 -18.40
N LYS A 135 -20.67 22.35 -18.99
CA LYS A 135 -20.46 22.88 -20.34
C LYS A 135 -20.77 21.86 -21.42
N GLY A 136 -20.62 20.57 -21.10
CA GLY A 136 -20.88 19.49 -22.04
C GLY A 136 -20.69 18.14 -21.41
N VAL A 137 -21.38 17.16 -21.98
CA VAL A 137 -21.34 15.76 -21.58
C VAL A 137 -20.97 14.96 -22.82
N TYR A 138 -19.91 14.16 -22.75
CA TYR A 138 -19.49 13.31 -23.85
C TYR A 138 -19.20 11.90 -23.37
N ARG A 139 -19.42 10.94 -24.27
CA ARG A 139 -19.07 9.55 -24.04
C ARG A 139 -17.59 9.37 -24.39
N MET A 140 -16.86 8.73 -23.50
CA MET A 140 -15.46 8.41 -23.69
C MET A 140 -15.28 6.90 -23.53
N ASN A 141 -14.69 6.27 -24.54
CA ASN A 141 -14.27 4.88 -24.45
C ASN A 141 -12.88 4.84 -23.81
N ILE A 142 -12.81 4.33 -22.59
CA ILE A 142 -11.53 4.11 -21.94
C ILE A 142 -11.05 2.69 -22.25
N LYS A 143 -10.02 2.56 -23.08
CA LYS A 143 -9.42 1.28 -23.52
C LYS A 143 -9.02 0.37 -22.36
N ALA A 144 -9.01 -0.94 -22.54
CA ALA A 144 -8.45 -1.85 -21.54
C ALA A 144 -6.96 -1.57 -21.27
N MET A 145 -6.49 -1.93 -20.08
CA MET A 145 -5.09 -1.83 -19.68
C MET A 145 -4.69 -3.11 -18.94
N ALA A 146 -3.58 -3.72 -19.37
CA ALA A 146 -3.02 -4.90 -18.70
C ALA A 146 -2.47 -4.54 -17.31
N ALA A 147 -2.52 -5.51 -16.40
CA ALA A 147 -1.92 -5.39 -15.08
C ALA A 147 -0.40 -5.33 -15.17
N ARG A 148 0.19 -4.40 -14.43
CA ARG A 148 1.63 -4.20 -14.31
C ARG A 148 1.97 -4.09 -12.83
N PRO A 149 2.01 -5.23 -12.11
CA PRO A 149 2.23 -5.22 -10.68
C PRO A 149 3.65 -4.74 -10.38
N PHE A 150 3.77 -3.68 -9.59
CA PHE A 150 5.04 -3.14 -9.09
C PHE A 150 5.10 -3.19 -7.57
N VAL A 151 3.96 -3.19 -6.87
CA VAL A 151 3.93 -3.43 -5.42
C VAL A 151 4.05 -4.92 -5.13
N ARG A 152 3.33 -5.75 -5.88
CA ARG A 152 3.31 -7.22 -5.79
C ARG A 152 4.01 -7.87 -6.99
N SER A 153 5.07 -7.25 -7.49
CA SER A 153 5.87 -7.86 -8.56
C SER A 153 6.44 -9.21 -8.09
N ALA A 154 6.67 -10.14 -9.01
CA ALA A 154 7.24 -11.44 -8.68
C ALA A 154 8.56 -11.31 -7.91
N ARG A 155 9.38 -10.32 -8.29
CA ARG A 155 10.63 -9.95 -7.60
C ARG A 155 10.37 -9.45 -6.17
N ALA A 156 9.42 -8.54 -5.98
CA ALA A 156 9.07 -8.06 -4.65
C ALA A 156 8.53 -9.19 -3.75
N VAL A 157 7.76 -10.12 -4.31
CA VAL A 157 7.26 -11.31 -3.58
C VAL A 157 8.41 -12.26 -3.22
N GLN A 158 9.35 -12.50 -4.13
CA GLN A 158 10.52 -13.32 -3.85
C GLN A 158 11.38 -12.69 -2.75
N ALA A 159 11.67 -11.39 -2.84
CA ALA A 159 12.41 -10.67 -1.81
C ALA A 159 11.73 -10.72 -0.43
N GLN A 160 10.39 -10.67 -0.40
CA GLN A 160 9.62 -10.86 0.83
C GLN A 160 9.75 -12.27 1.40
N ARG A 161 9.83 -13.31 0.56
CA ARG A 161 10.05 -14.69 1.01
C ARG A 161 11.45 -14.89 1.57
N GLU A 162 12.46 -14.37 0.89
CA GLU A 162 13.85 -14.40 1.34
C GLU A 162 14.02 -13.67 2.68
N LEU A 163 13.35 -12.53 2.85
CA LEU A 163 13.27 -11.81 4.12
C LEU A 163 12.63 -12.67 5.22
N GLY A 164 11.50 -13.32 4.92
CA GLY A 164 10.85 -14.24 5.84
C GLY A 164 11.78 -15.35 6.32
N GLY A 165 12.59 -15.90 5.41
CA GLY A 165 13.64 -16.88 5.73
C GLY A 165 14.71 -16.31 6.65
N ARG A 166 15.29 -15.16 6.31
CA ARG A 166 16.33 -14.49 7.12
C ARG A 166 15.86 -14.14 8.52
N ILE A 167 14.64 -13.59 8.64
CA ILE A 167 14.01 -13.28 9.93
C ILE A 167 13.78 -14.57 10.71
N GLY A 168 13.31 -15.64 10.06
CA GLY A 168 13.18 -16.96 10.69
C GLY A 168 14.49 -17.47 11.27
N THR A 169 15.57 -17.44 10.50
CA THR A 169 16.91 -17.84 10.96
C THR A 169 17.44 -16.94 12.07
N PHE A 170 17.19 -15.63 12.01
CA PHE A 170 17.52 -14.72 13.10
C PHE A 170 16.81 -15.12 14.40
N TRP A 171 15.49 -15.33 14.36
CA TRP A 171 14.73 -15.75 15.54
C TRP A 171 15.18 -17.11 16.07
N ALA A 172 15.41 -18.09 15.19
CA ALA A 172 15.92 -19.39 15.61
C ALA A 172 17.24 -19.26 16.40
N ARG A 173 18.17 -18.41 15.94
CA ARG A 173 19.43 -18.14 16.66
C ARG A 173 19.23 -17.41 17.98
N VAL A 174 18.33 -16.43 18.02
CA VAL A 174 18.01 -15.68 19.25
C VAL A 174 17.43 -16.64 20.30
N MET A 175 16.45 -17.46 19.92
CA MET A 175 15.78 -18.41 20.82
C MET A 175 16.77 -19.47 21.34
N ALA A 176 17.62 -20.03 20.46
CA ALA A 176 18.65 -21.00 20.83
C ALA A 176 19.75 -20.42 21.75
N ARG A 177 19.92 -19.09 21.78
CA ARG A 177 20.85 -18.41 22.68
C ARG A 177 20.22 -18.13 24.03
N THR A 178 18.92 -17.83 24.07
CA THR A 178 18.18 -17.64 25.32
C THR A 178 17.97 -18.95 26.07
N GLU A 179 17.72 -20.07 25.38
CA GLU A 179 17.57 -21.38 26.01
C GLU A 179 18.86 -21.87 26.71
N ARG A 180 20.04 -21.48 26.21
CA ARG A 180 21.33 -21.83 26.83
C ARG A 180 21.69 -21.03 28.08
N LYS A 181 20.92 -19.98 28.40
CA LYS A 181 21.15 -19.13 29.58
C LYS A 181 20.18 -19.42 30.72
N LEU A 182 19.23 -20.34 30.51
CA LEU A 182 18.30 -20.87 31.49
C LEU A 182 18.79 -22.26 31.91
#